data_AF-A0A7J7RYE9-F1
#
_entry.id   AF-A0A7J7RYE9-F1
#
_cell.length_a   1.000
_cell.length_b   1.000
_cell.length_c   1.000
_cell.angle_alpha   90.00
_cell.angle_beta   90.00
_cell.angle_gamma   90.00
#
_symmetry.space_group_name_H-M   'P 1'
#
loop_
_entity.id
_entity.type
_entity.pdbx_description
1 polymer ?
#
loop_
_entity_poly.entity_id
_entity_poly.type
_entity_poly.pdbx_seq_one_letter_code
_entity_poly.pdbx_strand_id
1 'polypeptide(L)'
;MAAPASHQLEDDESLKGCELYVQKHGVQQVLKDCIVRLCIAKPERPMRFLREHFEKLEKEEHRQLLAQKSAAQSDSHDEDASPTLPNPVVKARRRRGGVSAEVYTEEDAVSYVRKVIPKDYKTMTALAKAISRNVLFAHLDDNERRNSFTDTPEIMCEQPSGHPQAKSVDTQN
;
A
#
# COMPACT_ATOMS: atom_id res chain seq x y z
N MET A 1 -48.94 37.65 -27.95
CA MET A 1 -48.04 37.50 -26.78
C MET A 1 -46.91 36.58 -27.20
N ALA A 2 -45.77 37.13 -27.60
CA ALA A 2 -44.61 36.38 -28.06
C ALA A 2 -43.40 36.83 -27.25
N ALA A 3 -42.88 35.95 -26.40
CA ALA A 3 -41.47 35.91 -25.96
C ALA A 3 -41.23 34.65 -25.09
N PRO A 4 -40.64 33.59 -25.67
CA PRO A 4 -39.78 32.69 -24.89
C PRO A 4 -38.37 32.51 -25.48
N ALA A 5 -38.05 33.18 -26.59
CA ALA A 5 -36.81 32.92 -27.34
C ALA A 5 -35.52 33.42 -26.66
N SER A 6 -35.60 34.41 -25.78
CA SER A 6 -34.40 35.03 -25.20
C SER A 6 -33.69 34.15 -24.16
N HIS A 7 -34.42 33.37 -23.36
CA HIS A 7 -33.82 32.51 -22.33
C HIS A 7 -33.19 31.24 -22.90
N GLN A 8 -33.76 30.65 -23.96
CA GLN A 8 -33.20 29.45 -24.59
C GLN A 8 -31.81 29.69 -25.20
N LEU A 9 -31.56 30.90 -25.74
CA LEU A 9 -30.28 31.25 -26.33
C LEU A 9 -29.16 31.44 -25.29
N GLU A 10 -29.50 31.97 -24.11
CA GLU A 10 -28.56 32.13 -22.98
C GLU A 10 -28.14 30.75 -22.42
N ASP A 11 -29.10 29.83 -22.30
CA ASP A 11 -28.86 28.45 -21.87
C ASP A 11 -28.00 27.66 -22.89
N ASP A 12 -28.26 27.82 -24.19
CA ASP A 12 -27.48 27.19 -25.27
C ASP A 12 -26.03 27.72 -25.34
N GLU A 13 -25.82 29.01 -25.12
CA GLU A 13 -24.48 29.62 -25.08
C GLU A 13 -23.68 29.16 -23.85
N SER A 14 -24.37 29.03 -22.70
CA SER A 14 -23.80 28.46 -21.47
C SER A 14 -23.40 27.00 -21.67
N LEU A 15 -24.27 26.18 -22.29
CA LEU A 15 -23.98 24.78 -22.62
C LEU A 15 -22.75 24.64 -23.51
N LYS A 16 -22.64 25.50 -24.52
CA LYS A 16 -21.51 25.51 -25.45
C LYS A 16 -20.21 25.87 -24.75
N GLY A 17 -20.26 26.78 -23.78
CA GLY A 17 -19.13 27.08 -22.89
C GLY A 17 -18.69 25.88 -22.05
N CYS A 18 -19.64 25.14 -21.48
CA CYS A 18 -19.35 23.91 -20.74
C CYS A 18 -18.71 22.83 -21.62
N GLU A 19 -19.23 22.61 -22.82
CA GLU A 19 -18.69 21.62 -23.76
C GLU A 19 -17.25 21.97 -24.16
N LEU A 20 -16.99 23.25 -24.47
CA LEU A 20 -15.65 23.73 -24.79
C LEU A 20 -14.68 23.54 -23.62
N TYR A 21 -15.10 23.80 -22.39
CA TYR A 21 -14.28 23.57 -21.20
C TYR A 21 -13.91 22.09 -21.03
N VAL A 22 -14.91 21.20 -21.16
CA VAL A 22 -14.72 19.75 -21.07
C VAL A 22 -13.72 19.26 -22.13
N GLN A 23 -13.83 19.78 -23.36
CA GLN A 23 -12.94 19.42 -24.46
C GLN A 23 -11.53 19.97 -24.27
N LYS A 24 -11.42 21.27 -23.92
CA LYS A 24 -10.15 21.97 -23.71
C LYS A 24 -9.31 21.35 -22.60
N HIS A 25 -9.95 20.97 -21.50
CA HIS A 25 -9.27 20.37 -20.34
C HIS A 25 -9.27 18.84 -20.38
N GLY A 26 -9.78 18.22 -21.46
CA GLY A 26 -9.82 16.77 -21.59
C GLY A 26 -10.57 16.06 -20.46
N VAL A 27 -11.55 16.70 -19.83
CA VAL A 27 -12.21 16.23 -18.60
C VAL A 27 -12.82 14.85 -18.79
N GLN A 28 -13.43 14.59 -19.95
CA GLN A 28 -13.97 13.26 -20.28
C GLN A 28 -12.90 12.17 -20.25
N GLN A 29 -11.72 12.43 -20.80
CA GLN A 29 -10.65 11.43 -20.86
C GLN A 29 -10.12 11.11 -19.47
N VAL A 30 -9.87 12.16 -18.68
CA VAL A 30 -9.42 12.03 -17.29
C VAL A 30 -10.40 11.19 -16.47
N LEU A 31 -11.69 11.48 -16.55
CA LEU A 31 -12.72 10.73 -15.80
C LEU A 31 -12.85 9.28 -16.29
N LYS A 32 -12.78 9.03 -17.61
CA LYS A 32 -12.77 7.67 -18.17
C LYS A 32 -11.60 6.86 -17.63
N ASP A 33 -10.39 7.42 -17.65
CA ASP A 33 -9.19 6.75 -17.14
C ASP A 33 -9.27 6.48 -15.64
N CYS A 34 -9.87 7.40 -14.87
CA CYS A 34 -10.13 7.19 -13.44
C CYS A 34 -11.06 5.99 -13.20
N ILE A 35 -12.13 5.85 -13.98
CA ILE A 35 -13.06 4.70 -13.89
C ILE A 35 -12.31 3.41 -14.22
N VAL A 36 -11.53 3.39 -15.31
CA VAL A 36 -10.70 2.22 -15.69
C VAL A 36 -9.75 1.84 -14.56
N ARG A 37 -9.05 2.82 -13.97
CA ARG A 37 -8.12 2.58 -12.85
C ARG A 37 -8.82 2.03 -11.62
N LEU A 38 -10.03 2.51 -11.29
CA LEU A 38 -10.85 1.97 -10.20
C LEU A 38 -11.23 0.51 -10.46
N CYS A 39 -11.65 0.19 -11.69
CA CYS A 39 -12.05 -1.17 -12.06
C CYS A 39 -10.88 -2.16 -12.03
N ILE A 40 -9.66 -1.72 -12.36
CA ILE A 40 -8.44 -2.53 -12.29
C ILE A 40 -7.98 -2.72 -10.85
N ALA A 41 -7.88 -1.64 -10.08
CA ALA A 41 -7.29 -1.66 -8.75
C ALA A 41 -8.25 -2.19 -7.66
N LYS A 42 -9.57 -2.07 -7.87
CA LYS A 42 -10.64 -2.42 -6.91
C LYS A 42 -10.29 -2.06 -5.45
N PRO A 43 -9.93 -0.78 -5.18
CA PRO A 43 -9.48 -0.39 -3.85
C PRO A 43 -10.62 -0.46 -2.84
N GLU A 44 -10.31 -0.88 -1.62
CA GLU A 44 -11.28 -0.95 -0.52
C GLU A 44 -11.79 0.44 -0.10
N ARG A 45 -11.04 1.51 -0.42
CA ARG A 45 -11.42 2.91 -0.18
C ARG A 45 -11.34 3.75 -1.47
N PRO A 46 -12.39 3.76 -2.31
CA PRO A 46 -12.39 4.46 -3.62
C PRO A 46 -12.06 5.95 -3.53
N MET A 47 -12.61 6.66 -2.54
CA MET A 47 -12.38 8.10 -2.38
C MET A 47 -10.94 8.46 -2.04
N ARG A 48 -10.25 7.62 -1.27
CA ARG A 48 -8.83 7.80 -0.96
C ARG A 48 -7.98 7.58 -2.21
N PHE A 49 -8.26 6.52 -2.95
CA PHE A 49 -7.57 6.20 -4.20
C PHE A 49 -7.69 7.32 -5.23
N LEU A 50 -8.89 7.87 -5.43
CA LEU A 50 -9.12 8.97 -6.36
C LEU A 50 -8.28 10.20 -6.00
N ARG A 51 -8.24 10.58 -4.72
CA ARG A 51 -7.42 11.71 -4.25
C ARG A 51 -5.94 11.53 -4.57
N GLU A 52 -5.38 10.37 -4.20
CA GLU A 52 -3.98 10.04 -4.47
C GLU A 52 -3.68 9.94 -5.98
N HIS A 53 -4.65 9.45 -6.76
CA HIS A 53 -4.54 9.33 -8.22
C HIS A 53 -4.51 10.69 -8.91
N PHE A 54 -5.40 11.60 -8.57
CA PHE A 54 -5.43 12.95 -9.16
C PHE A 54 -4.19 13.76 -8.76
N GLU A 55 -3.75 13.69 -7.51
CA GLU A 55 -2.49 14.31 -7.06
C GLU A 55 -1.29 13.79 -7.87
N LYS A 56 -1.28 12.49 -8.20
CA LYS A 56 -0.24 11.91 -9.04
C LYS A 56 -0.30 12.40 -10.48
N LEU A 57 -1.50 12.59 -11.04
CA LEU A 57 -1.67 13.14 -12.40
C LEU A 57 -1.15 14.58 -12.48
N GLU A 58 -1.50 15.43 -11.51
CA GLU A 58 -1.02 16.82 -11.44
C GLU A 58 0.52 16.89 -11.39
N LYS A 59 1.16 16.04 -10.60
CA LYS A 59 2.63 15.96 -10.53
C LYS A 59 3.27 15.51 -11.86
N GLU A 60 2.59 14.65 -12.61
CA GLU A 60 3.09 14.16 -13.90
C GLU A 60 2.93 15.23 -14.99
N GLU A 61 1.81 15.95 -15.01
CA GLU A 61 1.59 17.10 -15.89
C GLU A 61 2.67 18.17 -15.66
N HIS A 62 2.95 18.51 -14.40
CA HIS A 62 4.02 19.46 -14.07
C HIS A 62 5.40 18.99 -14.54
N ARG A 63 5.70 17.69 -14.42
CA ARG A 63 6.94 17.10 -14.93
C ARG A 63 7.07 17.22 -16.45
N GLN A 64 5.99 16.93 -17.17
CA GLN A 64 5.98 17.01 -18.64
C GLN A 64 6.20 18.44 -19.13
N LEU A 65 5.59 19.42 -18.47
CA LEU A 65 5.79 20.85 -18.77
C LEU A 65 7.25 21.29 -18.52
N LEU A 66 7.87 20.85 -17.42
CA LEU A 66 9.28 21.15 -17.12
C LEU A 66 10.25 20.45 -18.09
N ALA A 67 9.94 19.21 -18.50
CA ALA A 67 10.74 18.46 -19.46
C ALA A 67 10.69 19.09 -20.87
N GLN A 68 9.53 19.60 -21.29
CA GLN A 68 9.41 20.33 -22.56
C GLN A 68 10.19 21.65 -22.55
N LYS A 69 10.30 22.32 -21.39
CA LYS A 69 11.05 23.57 -21.25
C LYS A 69 12.57 23.37 -21.29
N SER A 70 13.07 22.24 -20.77
CA SER A 70 14.50 21.90 -20.76
C SER A 70 15.00 21.33 -22.10
N ALA A 71 14.13 20.74 -22.91
CA ALA A 71 14.47 20.29 -24.27
C ALA A 71 14.74 21.45 -25.27
N ALA A 72 14.39 22.69 -24.92
CA ALA A 72 14.56 23.88 -25.76
C ALA A 72 15.76 24.78 -25.36
N GLN A 73 16.46 24.47 -24.27
CA GLN A 73 17.61 25.24 -23.78
C GLN A 73 18.75 24.28 -23.42
N SER A 74 19.65 24.02 -24.35
CA SER A 74 20.92 23.34 -24.07
C SER A 74 22.06 24.10 -24.75
N ASP A 75 22.49 25.18 -24.11
CA ASP A 75 23.84 25.73 -24.21
C ASP A 75 24.20 26.43 -22.88
N SER A 76 25.48 26.31 -22.49
CA SER A 76 26.19 27.02 -21.39
C SER A 76 26.15 26.51 -19.93
N HIS A 77 27.23 25.79 -19.54
CA HIS A 77 28.12 26.03 -18.36
C HIS A 77 27.58 25.81 -16.92
N ASP A 78 28.29 25.35 -15.86
CA ASP A 78 29.48 24.55 -15.52
C ASP A 78 29.42 24.39 -13.97
N GLU A 79 29.97 23.29 -13.44
CA GLU A 79 30.41 23.00 -12.06
C GLU A 79 29.89 23.83 -10.85
N ASP A 80 29.15 23.16 -9.95
CA ASP A 80 29.35 23.28 -8.49
C ASP A 80 28.87 21.99 -7.80
N ALA A 81 29.82 21.08 -7.54
CA ALA A 81 29.56 19.83 -6.83
C ALA A 81 29.50 20.05 -5.31
N SER A 82 28.37 20.53 -4.81
CA SER A 82 28.04 20.48 -3.38
C SER A 82 27.54 19.08 -2.98
N PRO A 83 28.08 18.42 -1.94
CA PRO A 83 27.58 17.13 -1.47
C PRO A 83 26.23 17.35 -0.77
N THR A 84 25.14 17.26 -1.52
CA THR A 84 23.80 17.43 -0.97
C THR A 84 23.42 16.18 -0.17
N LEU A 85 23.12 16.37 1.12
CA LEU A 85 22.53 15.34 1.99
C LEU A 85 21.29 14.73 1.32
N PRO A 86 21.05 13.41 1.40
CA PRO A 86 19.99 12.75 0.64
C PRO A 86 18.61 13.29 1.04
N ASN A 87 17.99 14.01 0.10
CA ASN A 87 16.68 14.62 0.23
C ASN A 87 15.60 13.54 0.52
N PRO A 88 14.84 13.61 1.63
CA PRO A 88 13.90 12.55 2.03
C PRO A 88 12.66 12.40 1.12
N VAL A 89 12.50 13.25 0.10
CA VAL A 89 11.21 13.43 -0.60
C VAL A 89 11.06 12.60 -1.88
N VAL A 90 12.10 11.93 -2.38
CA VAL A 90 11.95 11.06 -3.56
C VAL A 90 12.61 9.71 -3.32
N LYS A 91 11.87 8.78 -2.71
CA LYS A 91 12.25 7.36 -2.74
C LYS A 91 12.11 6.86 -4.18
N ALA A 92 13.16 7.03 -4.98
CA ALA A 92 13.31 6.32 -6.24
C ALA A 92 12.99 4.84 -6.00
N ARG A 93 12.25 4.21 -6.91
CA ARG A 93 11.84 2.81 -6.78
C ARG A 93 13.09 1.95 -6.62
N ARG A 94 13.39 1.53 -5.39
CA ARG A 94 14.53 0.66 -5.10
C ARG A 94 14.30 -0.67 -5.83
N ARG A 95 15.34 -1.15 -6.53
CA ARG A 95 15.35 -2.54 -7.00
C ARG A 95 15.24 -3.45 -5.77
N ARG A 96 14.36 -4.44 -5.83
CA ARG A 96 14.22 -5.44 -4.77
C ARG A 96 15.32 -6.49 -4.97
N GLY A 97 16.06 -6.82 -3.91
CA GLY A 97 16.95 -7.98 -3.91
C GLY A 97 16.12 -9.27 -3.81
N GLY A 98 16.60 -10.34 -4.45
CA GLY A 98 16.07 -11.68 -4.21
C GLY A 98 16.47 -12.19 -2.81
N VAL A 99 15.72 -13.16 -2.30
CA VAL A 99 16.03 -13.88 -1.05
C VAL A 99 16.11 -15.36 -1.39
N SER A 100 17.13 -16.04 -0.88
CA SER A 100 17.28 -17.49 -1.00
C SER A 100 17.28 -18.12 0.38
N ALA A 101 16.63 -19.27 0.50
CA ALA A 101 16.80 -20.17 1.64
C ALA A 101 18.01 -21.08 1.42
N GLU A 102 18.34 -21.88 2.44
CA GLU A 102 19.31 -22.97 2.34
C GLU A 102 18.81 -24.10 1.43
N VAL A 103 19.74 -24.89 0.91
CA VAL A 103 19.44 -26.06 0.08
C VAL A 103 19.30 -27.26 1.01
N TYR A 104 18.12 -27.89 1.03
CA TYR A 104 17.92 -29.18 1.69
C TYR A 104 18.32 -30.31 0.74
N THR A 105 19.16 -31.21 1.22
CA THR A 105 19.54 -32.44 0.54
C THR A 105 18.61 -33.61 0.92
N GLU A 106 18.66 -34.71 0.17
CA GLU A 106 17.87 -35.90 0.48
C GLU A 106 18.35 -36.56 1.79
N GLU A 107 19.64 -36.44 2.10
CA GLU A 107 20.24 -36.90 3.33
C GLU A 107 19.73 -36.11 4.55
N ASP A 108 19.50 -34.79 4.40
CA ASP A 108 18.94 -33.95 5.47
C ASP A 108 17.51 -34.38 5.83
N ALA A 109 16.69 -34.68 4.82
CA ALA A 109 15.31 -35.12 5.04
C ALA A 109 15.25 -36.48 5.75
N VAL A 110 16.14 -37.41 5.39
CA VAL A 110 16.17 -38.76 5.97
C VAL A 110 16.82 -38.77 7.36
N SER A 111 17.83 -37.94 7.59
CA SER A 111 18.51 -37.84 8.89
C SER A 111 17.78 -36.98 9.92
N TYR A 112 16.72 -36.26 9.50
CA TYR A 112 15.95 -35.40 10.38
C TYR A 112 15.23 -36.21 11.48
N VAL A 113 15.66 -36.02 12.74
CA VAL A 113 14.96 -36.54 13.91
C VAL A 113 13.95 -35.52 14.39
N ARG A 114 12.66 -35.79 14.11
CA ARG A 114 11.57 -34.91 14.50
C ARG A 114 11.45 -34.79 16.01
N LYS A 115 11.38 -33.55 16.50
CA LYS A 115 11.19 -33.25 17.92
C LYS A 115 9.71 -33.24 18.27
N VAL A 116 9.26 -34.19 19.07
CA VAL A 116 7.86 -34.25 19.53
C VAL A 116 7.70 -33.54 20.86
N ILE A 117 6.95 -32.45 20.88
CA ILE A 117 6.58 -31.70 22.08
C ILE A 117 5.11 -32.00 22.41
N PRO A 118 4.82 -32.59 23.58
CA PRO A 118 3.45 -32.85 24.01
C PRO A 118 2.64 -31.56 24.10
N LYS A 119 1.42 -31.56 23.57
CA LYS A 119 0.47 -30.43 23.67
C LYS A 119 -0.92 -30.91 24.01
N ASP A 120 -1.59 -30.15 24.85
CA ASP A 120 -2.98 -30.38 25.19
C ASP A 120 -3.90 -30.15 23.98
N TYR A 121 -5.03 -30.88 23.96
CA TYR A 121 -6.04 -30.75 22.91
C TYR A 121 -6.58 -29.31 22.76
N LYS A 122 -6.73 -28.59 23.89
CA LYS A 122 -7.17 -27.18 23.88
C LYS A 122 -6.16 -26.30 23.14
N THR A 123 -4.88 -26.49 23.42
CA THR A 123 -3.78 -25.75 22.78
C THR A 123 -3.68 -26.10 21.30
N MET A 124 -3.74 -27.38 20.93
CA MET A 124 -3.72 -27.82 19.53
C MET A 124 -4.88 -27.23 18.72
N THR A 125 -6.10 -27.22 19.29
CA THR A 125 -7.28 -26.67 18.63
C THR A 125 -7.17 -25.15 18.43
N ALA A 126 -6.68 -24.44 19.45
CA ALA A 126 -6.46 -23.01 19.39
C ALA A 126 -5.41 -22.65 18.31
N LEU A 127 -4.30 -23.38 18.26
CA LEU A 127 -3.26 -23.23 17.24
C LEU A 127 -3.83 -23.50 15.84
N ALA A 128 -4.54 -24.61 15.65
CA ALA A 128 -5.15 -24.97 14.37
C ALA A 128 -6.10 -23.88 13.85
N LYS A 129 -6.92 -23.31 14.74
CA LYS A 129 -7.79 -22.19 14.40
C LYS A 129 -6.98 -20.94 14.01
N ALA A 130 -5.94 -20.60 14.77
CA ALA A 130 -5.12 -19.42 14.54
C ALA A 130 -4.38 -19.44 13.20
N ILE A 131 -3.86 -20.61 12.78
CA ILE A 131 -3.09 -20.74 11.53
C ILE A 131 -3.93 -21.19 10.32
N SER A 132 -5.23 -21.45 10.50
CA SER A 132 -6.12 -21.99 9.44
C SER A 132 -6.16 -21.19 8.14
N ARG A 133 -5.93 -19.87 8.20
CA ARG A 133 -5.87 -18.96 7.04
C ARG A 133 -4.45 -18.59 6.61
N ASN A 134 -3.43 -19.08 7.30
CA ASN A 134 -2.05 -18.79 6.95
C ASN A 134 -1.66 -19.58 5.70
N VAL A 135 -1.12 -18.89 4.68
CA VAL A 135 -0.77 -19.50 3.39
C VAL A 135 0.23 -20.66 3.51
N LEU A 136 1.12 -20.63 4.52
CA LEU A 136 2.11 -21.68 4.77
C LEU A 136 1.47 -22.98 5.30
N PHE A 137 0.23 -22.92 5.80
CA PHE A 137 -0.44 -24.05 6.46
C PHE A 137 -1.80 -24.40 5.86
N ALA A 138 -2.30 -23.60 4.90
CA ALA A 138 -3.64 -23.74 4.33
C ALA A 138 -3.82 -25.04 3.52
N HIS A 139 -2.72 -25.61 3.01
CA HIS A 139 -2.72 -26.75 2.09
C HIS A 139 -2.05 -28.00 2.65
N LEU A 140 -1.64 -27.98 3.92
CA LEU A 140 -1.12 -29.17 4.59
C LEU A 140 -2.26 -30.15 4.88
N ASP A 141 -1.97 -31.43 4.78
CA ASP A 141 -2.90 -32.46 5.25
C ASP A 141 -2.97 -32.48 6.80
N ASP A 142 -3.92 -33.24 7.34
CA ASP A 142 -4.12 -33.29 8.80
C ASP A 142 -2.92 -33.88 9.55
N ASN A 143 -2.09 -34.69 8.89
CA ASN A 143 -0.92 -35.32 9.49
C ASN A 143 0.27 -34.35 9.56
N GLU A 144 0.60 -33.68 8.46
CA GLU A 144 1.60 -32.61 8.37
C GLU A 144 1.24 -31.45 9.29
N ARG A 145 -0.04 -31.06 9.29
CA ARG A 145 -0.53 -30.01 10.19
C ARG A 145 -0.38 -30.43 11.65
N ARG A 146 -0.72 -31.67 12.01
CA ARG A 146 -0.51 -32.21 13.37
C ARG A 146 0.97 -32.21 13.74
N ASN A 147 1.84 -32.62 12.84
CA ASN A 147 3.30 -32.64 13.07
C ASN A 147 3.82 -31.23 13.37
N SER A 148 3.39 -30.22 12.59
CA SER A 148 3.79 -28.82 12.82
C SER A 148 3.39 -28.28 14.21
N PHE A 149 2.27 -28.73 14.77
CA PHE A 149 1.88 -28.34 16.13
C PHE A 149 2.77 -28.97 17.19
N THR A 150 3.14 -30.23 17.02
CA THR A 150 3.99 -30.94 17.98
C THR A 150 5.45 -30.52 17.90
N ASP A 151 5.91 -29.94 16.79
CA ASP A 151 7.32 -29.55 16.63
C ASP A 151 7.61 -28.14 17.19
N THR A 152 6.57 -27.35 17.45
CA THR A 152 6.69 -25.95 17.89
C THR A 152 6.86 -25.85 19.42
N PRO A 153 7.93 -25.21 19.93
CA PRO A 153 8.12 -25.03 21.37
C PRO A 153 7.14 -24.02 21.96
N GLU A 154 6.87 -24.17 23.25
CA GLU A 154 6.15 -23.17 24.03
C GLU A 154 7.11 -22.03 24.41
N ILE A 155 6.79 -20.82 23.96
CA ILE A 155 7.53 -19.61 24.34
C ILE A 155 6.73 -18.93 25.45
N MET A 156 7.22 -19.03 26.68
CA MET A 156 6.68 -18.23 27.78
C MET A 156 7.23 -16.81 27.68
N CYS A 157 6.41 -15.88 27.20
CA CYS A 157 6.70 -14.46 27.39
C CYS A 157 6.35 -14.09 28.84
N GLU A 158 7.37 -13.89 29.67
CA GLU A 158 7.19 -13.29 30.99
C GLU A 158 6.67 -11.85 30.78
N GLN A 159 5.45 -11.58 31.22
CA GLN A 159 4.95 -10.21 31.21
C GLN A 159 5.64 -9.46 32.34
N PRO A 160 6.26 -8.29 32.09
CA PRO A 160 6.85 -7.50 33.16
C PRO A 160 5.73 -7.06 34.12
N SER A 161 5.68 -7.66 35.30
CA SER A 161 4.82 -7.23 36.40
C SER A 161 5.36 -5.89 36.92
N GLY A 162 4.87 -4.80 36.36
CA GLY A 162 5.33 -3.46 36.73
C GLY A 162 4.25 -2.41 36.51
N HIS A 163 3.17 -2.46 37.26
CA HIS A 163 2.38 -1.26 37.53
C HIS A 163 3.07 -0.47 38.64
N PRO A 164 3.60 0.75 38.40
CA PRO A 164 3.85 1.66 39.49
C PRO A 164 2.49 2.17 39.96
N GLN A 165 2.06 1.76 41.15
CA GLN A 165 0.98 2.47 41.83
C GLN A 165 1.47 3.90 42.09
N ALA A 166 0.89 4.85 41.36
CA ALA A 166 1.03 6.27 41.65
C ALA A 166 0.47 6.52 43.05
N LYS A 167 1.35 6.70 44.04
CA LYS A 167 0.96 7.25 45.33
C LYS A 167 0.56 8.70 45.09
N SER A 168 -0.75 8.96 45.18
CA SER A 168 -1.30 10.30 45.37
C SER A 168 -0.62 10.92 46.59
N VAL A 169 0.19 11.94 46.36
CA VAL A 169 0.65 12.86 47.39
C VAL A 169 -0.49 13.85 47.63
N ASP A 170 -1.36 13.52 48.57
CA ASP A 170 -2.31 14.47 49.12
C ASP A 170 -1.55 15.53 49.91
N THR A 171 -1.44 16.70 49.31
CA THR A 171 -1.06 17.94 49.97
C THR A 171 -2.22 18.36 50.86
N GLN A 172 -2.05 18.25 52.18
CA GLN A 172 -2.90 18.93 53.15
C GLN A 172 -2.04 19.92 53.95
N ASN A 173 -2.36 21.18 53.67
CA ASN A 173 -2.36 22.39 54.50
C ASN A 173 -1.72 22.33 55.91
#